data_AF-A0A496ABS7-F1
#
_entry.id   AF-A0A496ABS7-F1
#
_cell.length_a   1.000
_cell.length_b   1.000
_cell.length_c   1.000
_cell.angle_alpha   90.00
_cell.angle_beta   90.00
_cell.angle_gamma   90.00
#
_symmetry.space_group_name_H-M   'P 1'
#
loop_
_entity.id
_entity.type
_entity.pdbx_description
1 polymer ?
#
loop_
_entity_poly.entity_id
_entity_poly.type
_entity_poly.pdbx_seq_one_letter_code
_entity_poly.pdbx_strand_id
1 'polypeptide(L)'
;MLSLALSVFGSLIHPPELFQDPALEAIMQESPFYESVIQRGIEQGEIRAKRDAVLKLLQRQLGQIPQPFANRINAIQQLSQLDALFEKALVAKSLEEMDWEDTNT
;
A
#
# COMPACT_ATOMS: atom_id res chain seq x y z
N MET A 1 1.95 20.29 20.31
CA MET A 1 0.94 20.93 19.42
C MET A 1 1.44 21.23 18.01
N LEU A 2 2.76 21.20 17.70
CA LEU A 2 3.29 21.39 16.33
C LEU A 2 3.02 20.23 15.34
N SER A 3 2.78 19.02 15.84
CA SER A 3 2.51 17.81 15.02
C SER A 3 1.15 17.86 14.29
N LEU A 4 0.14 18.53 14.85
CA LEU A 4 -1.18 18.64 14.23
C LEU A 4 -1.20 19.65 13.07
N ALA A 5 -0.40 20.72 13.15
CA ALA A 5 -0.38 21.77 12.14
C ALA A 5 0.10 21.25 10.78
N LEU A 6 1.20 20.48 10.75
CA LEU A 6 1.74 19.92 9.50
C LEU A 6 0.79 18.88 8.87
N SER A 7 0.08 18.09 9.70
CA SER A 7 -0.91 17.11 9.24
C SER A 7 -2.15 17.79 8.63
N VAL A 8 -2.60 18.91 9.21
CA VAL A 8 -3.71 19.71 8.66
C VAL A 8 -3.31 20.38 7.34
N PHE A 9 -2.11 20.98 7.26
CA PHE A 9 -1.62 21.62 6.03
C PHE A 9 -1.32 20.60 4.91
N GLY A 10 -0.75 19.43 5.24
CA GLY A 10 -0.53 18.36 4.26
C GLY A 10 -1.82 17.74 3.70
N SER A 11 -2.93 17.78 4.44
CA SER A 11 -4.23 17.28 3.99
C SER A 11 -5.03 18.27 3.12
N LEU A 12 -4.61 19.53 3.06
CA LEU A 12 -5.25 20.59 2.28
C LEU A 12 -4.71 20.62 0.85
N ILE A 13 -5.13 19.64 0.03
CA ILE A 13 -5.25 19.77 -1.43
C ILE A 13 -4.02 20.43 -2.11
N HIS A 14 -2.80 19.96 -1.79
CA HIS A 14 -1.62 20.48 -2.47
C HIS A 14 -1.34 19.67 -3.75
N PRO A 15 -1.14 20.35 -4.89
CA PRO A 15 -0.81 19.70 -6.15
C PRO A 15 0.54 18.97 -5.99
N PRO A 16 0.71 17.73 -6.50
CA PRO A 16 1.92 16.92 -6.31
C PRO A 16 3.20 17.61 -6.80
N GLU A 17 3.07 18.61 -7.67
CA GLU A 17 4.12 19.51 -8.14
C GLU A 17 4.77 20.31 -7.01
N LEU A 18 4.06 20.52 -5.88
CA LEU A 18 4.59 21.18 -4.69
C LEU A 18 5.80 20.42 -4.13
N PHE A 19 5.75 19.09 -4.12
CA PHE A 19 6.85 18.22 -3.66
C PHE A 19 7.94 18.02 -4.71
N GLN A 20 7.77 18.60 -5.91
CA GLN A 20 8.75 18.58 -6.99
C GLN A 20 9.53 19.92 -7.09
N ASP A 21 9.21 20.89 -6.23
CA ASP A 21 9.94 22.16 -6.13
C ASP A 21 11.26 21.95 -5.38
N PRO A 22 12.43 22.14 -6.03
CA PRO A 22 13.73 21.94 -5.38
C PRO A 22 13.97 22.88 -4.19
N ALA A 23 13.35 24.07 -4.18
CA ALA A 23 13.47 25.01 -3.07
C ALA A 23 12.68 24.52 -1.85
N LEU A 24 11.51 23.93 -2.07
CA LEU A 24 10.75 23.31 -0.99
C LEU A 24 11.45 22.05 -0.49
N GLU A 25 11.99 21.23 -1.38
CA GLU A 25 12.74 20.04 -1.00
C GLU A 25 13.93 20.40 -0.11
N ALA A 26 14.69 21.44 -0.45
CA ALA A 26 15.79 21.94 0.39
C ALA A 26 15.31 22.38 1.79
N ILE A 27 14.16 23.06 1.88
CA ILE A 27 13.57 23.43 3.18
C ILE A 27 13.12 22.18 3.96
N MET A 28 12.58 21.18 3.27
CA MET A 28 12.13 19.94 3.88
C MET A 28 13.31 19.10 4.38
N GLN A 29 14.43 19.05 3.67
CA GLN A 29 15.64 18.31 4.08
C GLN A 29 16.20 18.77 5.43
N GLU A 30 16.03 20.05 5.77
CA GLU A 30 16.41 20.61 7.08
C GLU A 30 15.45 20.22 8.21
N SER A 31 14.30 19.62 7.89
CA SER A 31 13.33 19.17 8.88
C SER A 31 13.78 17.87 9.55
N PRO A 32 13.68 17.76 10.89
CA PRO A 32 13.97 16.52 11.60
C PRO A 32 12.99 15.38 11.25
N PHE A 33 11.92 15.66 10.50
CA PHE A 33 10.93 14.66 10.09
C PHE A 33 11.10 14.19 8.65
N TYR A 34 12.00 14.79 7.86
CA TYR A 34 12.12 14.53 6.42
C TYR A 34 12.29 13.04 6.10
N GLU A 35 13.32 12.42 6.67
CA GLU A 35 13.63 11.01 6.47
C GLU A 35 12.44 10.12 6.86
N SER A 36 11.77 10.44 7.97
CA SER A 36 10.61 9.66 8.43
C SER A 36 9.41 9.75 7.48
N VAL A 37 9.20 10.89 6.83
CA VAL A 37 8.12 11.09 5.86
C VAL A 37 8.45 10.35 4.57
N ILE A 38 9.69 10.46 4.08
CA ILE A 38 10.14 9.72 2.89
C ILE A 38 10.04 8.22 3.11
N GLN A 39 10.56 7.72 4.24
CA GLN A 39 10.54 6.30 4.56
C GLN A 39 9.12 5.76 4.67
N ARG A 40 8.21 6.48 5.34
CA ARG A 40 6.79 6.11 5.40
C ARG A 40 6.15 6.10 4.01
N GLY A 41 6.50 7.06 3.16
CA GLY A 41 6.01 7.12 1.78
C GLY A 41 6.45 5.91 0.96
N ILE A 42 7.72 5.51 1.08
CA ILE A 42 8.28 4.32 0.42
C ILE A 42 7.54 3.07 0.89
N GLU A 43 7.42 2.86 2.22
CA GLU A 43 6.72 1.70 2.79
C GLU A 43 5.27 1.59 2.31
N GLN A 44 4.53 2.71 2.32
CA GLN A 44 3.16 2.74 1.82
C GLN A 44 3.08 2.46 0.32
N GLY A 45 4.04 2.97 -0.45
CA GLY A 45 4.18 2.72 -1.88
C GLY A 45 4.39 1.24 -2.20
N GLU A 46 5.31 0.59 -1.48
CA GLU A 46 5.59 -0.84 -1.62
C GLU A 46 4.37 -1.71 -1.30
N ILE A 47 3.69 -1.43 -0.17
CA ILE A 47 2.46 -2.15 0.22
C ILE A 47 1.39 -2.01 -0.87
N ARG A 48 1.17 -0.79 -1.38
CA ARG A 48 0.19 -0.54 -2.44
C ARG A 48 0.54 -1.27 -3.73
N ALA A 49 1.79 -1.16 -4.17
CA ALA A 49 2.27 -1.82 -5.38
C ALA A 49 2.14 -3.35 -5.28
N LYS A 50 2.44 -3.93 -4.13
CA LYS A 50 2.31 -5.38 -3.90
C LYS A 50 0.86 -5.83 -3.90
N ARG A 51 -0.07 -5.10 -3.26
CA ARG A 51 -1.52 -5.38 -3.34
C ARG A 51 -2.01 -5.41 -4.78
N ASP A 52 -1.67 -4.38 -5.54
CA ASP A 52 -2.07 -4.28 -6.95
C ASP A 52 -1.49 -5.43 -7.77
N ALA A 53 -0.25 -5.86 -7.49
CA ALA A 53 0.37 -7.00 -8.14
C ALA A 53 -0.34 -8.32 -7.82
N VAL A 54 -0.69 -8.55 -6.56
CA VAL A 54 -1.45 -9.74 -6.12
C VAL A 54 -2.81 -9.78 -6.80
N LEU A 55 -3.57 -8.68 -6.78
CA LEU A 55 -4.89 -8.61 -7.42
C LEU A 55 -4.79 -8.83 -8.94
N LYS A 56 -3.82 -8.22 -9.62
CA LYS A 56 -3.62 -8.43 -11.07
C LYS A 56 -3.25 -9.87 -11.38
N LEU A 57 -2.40 -10.50 -10.56
CA LEU A 57 -2.00 -11.89 -10.73
C LEU A 57 -3.21 -12.82 -10.60
N LEU A 58 -3.99 -12.65 -9.54
CA LEU A 58 -5.20 -13.44 -9.30
C LEU A 58 -6.24 -13.22 -10.38
N GLN A 59 -6.41 -11.99 -10.87
CA GLN A 59 -7.34 -11.70 -11.95
C GLN A 59 -6.93 -12.39 -13.25
N ARG A 60 -5.62 -12.47 -13.49
CA ARG A 60 -5.07 -13.18 -14.66
C ARG A 60 -5.20 -14.70 -14.53
N GLN A 61 -4.94 -15.27 -13.36
CA GLN A 61 -4.94 -16.71 -13.17
C GLN A 61 -6.34 -17.29 -12.98
N LEU A 62 -7.18 -16.63 -12.19
CA LEU A 62 -8.47 -17.13 -11.72
C LEU A 62 -9.66 -16.41 -12.37
N GLY A 63 -9.40 -15.35 -13.15
CA GLY A 63 -10.44 -14.57 -13.83
C GLY A 63 -11.08 -13.54 -12.90
N GLN A 64 -12.40 -13.61 -12.69
CA GLN A 64 -13.08 -12.65 -11.83
C GLN A 64 -12.82 -12.95 -10.35
N ILE A 65 -12.23 -11.98 -9.66
CA ILE A 65 -12.03 -12.05 -8.21
C ILE A 65 -13.30 -11.55 -7.51
N PRO A 66 -13.88 -12.31 -6.57
CA PRO A 66 -14.99 -11.83 -5.75
C PRO A 66 -14.62 -10.55 -4.98
N GLN A 67 -15.51 -9.56 -4.98
CA GLN A 67 -15.28 -8.29 -4.28
C GLN A 67 -14.90 -8.43 -2.79
N PRO A 68 -15.47 -9.38 -2.01
CA PRO A 68 -15.05 -9.61 -0.63
C PRO A 68 -13.56 -9.99 -0.51
N PHE A 69 -13.05 -10.74 -1.49
CA PHE A 69 -11.66 -11.17 -1.53
C PHE A 69 -10.72 -9.99 -1.84
N ALA A 70 -11.07 -9.18 -2.83
CA ALA A 70 -10.33 -7.97 -3.15
C ALA A 70 -10.30 -6.99 -1.97
N ASN A 71 -11.42 -6.83 -1.26
CA ASN A 71 -11.50 -5.97 -0.08
C ASN A 71 -10.59 -6.44 1.07
N ARG A 72 -10.52 -7.75 1.32
CA ARG A 72 -9.62 -8.30 2.33
C ARG A 72 -8.14 -8.13 1.93
N ILE A 73 -7.77 -8.34 0.66
CA ILE A 73 -6.39 -8.06 0.19
C ILE A 73 -6.04 -6.59 0.39
N ASN A 74 -6.97 -5.68 0.08
CA ASN A 74 -6.80 -4.26 0.27
C ASN A 74 -6.65 -3.85 1.75
N ALA A 75 -7.20 -4.65 2.68
CA ALA A 75 -7.06 -4.44 4.11
C ALA A 75 -5.69 -4.89 4.68
N ILE A 76 -4.92 -5.72 3.96
CA ILE A 76 -3.63 -6.22 4.43
C ILE A 76 -2.58 -5.09 4.41
N GLN A 77 -2.14 -4.64 5.58
CA GLN A 77 -1.13 -3.57 5.71
C GLN A 77 0.30 -4.09 5.86
N GLN A 78 0.50 -5.40 6.02
CA GLN A 78 1.82 -6.00 6.21
C GLN A 78 2.36 -6.51 4.87
N LEU A 79 3.53 -6.04 4.46
CA LEU A 79 4.18 -6.45 3.21
C LEU A 79 4.47 -7.95 3.17
N SER A 80 4.95 -8.52 4.28
CA SER A 80 5.23 -9.96 4.40
C SER A 80 4.01 -10.85 4.15
N GLN A 81 2.82 -10.42 4.58
CA GLN A 81 1.58 -11.13 4.32
C GLN A 81 1.19 -11.06 2.84
N LEU A 82 1.42 -9.91 2.19
CA LEU A 82 1.22 -9.75 0.75
C LEU A 82 2.23 -10.56 -0.06
N ASP A 83 3.47 -10.69 0.40
CA ASP A 83 4.49 -11.54 -0.23
C ASP A 83 4.11 -13.01 -0.17
N ALA A 84 3.75 -13.52 1.01
CA ALA A 84 3.28 -14.89 1.16
C ALA A 84 2.04 -15.17 0.30
N LEU A 85 1.10 -14.20 0.23
CA LEU A 85 -0.09 -14.32 -0.60
C LEU A 85 0.27 -14.31 -2.10
N PHE A 86 1.23 -13.49 -2.51
CA PHE A 86 1.71 -13.44 -3.88
C PHE A 86 2.33 -14.76 -4.31
N GLU A 87 3.17 -15.36 -3.47
CA GLU A 87 3.77 -16.68 -3.73
C GLU A 87 2.71 -17.78 -3.81
N LYS A 88 1.75 -17.80 -2.89
CA LYS A 88 0.60 -18.71 -2.95
C LYS A 88 -0.20 -18.54 -4.23
N ALA A 89 -0.46 -17.29 -4.62
CA ALA A 89 -1.18 -16.95 -5.85
C ALA A 89 -0.42 -17.31 -7.13
N LEU A 90 0.87 -17.64 -7.09
CA LEU A 90 1.59 -18.14 -8.27
C LEU A 90 1.31 -19.63 -8.53
N VAL A 91 1.08 -20.40 -7.47
CA VAL A 91 0.98 -21.87 -7.52
C VAL A 91 -0.47 -22.35 -7.48
N ALA A 92 -1.37 -21.56 -6.87
CA ALA A 92 -2.77 -21.91 -6.71
C ALA A 92 -3.52 -21.94 -8.05
N LYS A 93 -4.32 -23.00 -8.25
CA LYS A 93 -5.20 -23.14 -9.42
C LYS A 93 -6.62 -22.68 -9.16
N SER A 94 -6.96 -22.43 -7.89
CA SER A 94 -8.25 -21.89 -7.46
C SER A 94 -8.12 -21.07 -6.17
N LEU A 95 -9.15 -20.29 -5.82
CA LEU A 95 -9.15 -19.49 -4.59
C LEU A 95 -9.19 -20.38 -3.33
N GLU A 96 -9.79 -21.56 -3.43
CA GLU A 96 -9.88 -22.55 -2.35
C GLU A 96 -8.50 -23.17 -2.03
N GLU A 97 -7.65 -23.38 -3.03
CA GLU A 97 -6.27 -23.89 -2.86
C GLU A 97 -5.32 -22.89 -2.20
N MET A 98 -5.67 -21.60 -2.17
CA MET A 98 -4.88 -20.59 -1.47
C MET A 98 -4.94 -20.70 0.07
N ASP A 99 -5.66 -21.70 0.58
CA ASP A 99 -5.94 -21.93 2.00
C ASP A 99 -6.59 -20.68 2.61
N TRP A 100 -7.60 -20.20 1.90
CA TRP A 100 -8.48 -19.14 2.36
C TRP A 100 -9.71 -19.77 2.99
N GLU A 101 -9.53 -20.42 4.13
CA GLU A 101 -10.68 -20.72 4.97
C GLU A 101 -11.25 -19.39 5.47
N ASP A 102 -12.55 -19.21 5.26
CA ASP A 102 -13.38 -18.27 5.99
C ASP A 102 -13.28 -18.61 7.48
N THR A 103 -12.23 -18.13 8.14
CA THR A 103 -12.19 -18.01 9.60
C THR A 103 -13.12 -16.85 9.98
N ASN A 104 -14.40 -17.10 9.79
CA ASN A 104 -15.49 -16.46 10.49
C ASN A 104 -16.20 -17.55 11.29
N THR A 105 -15.56 -17.97 12.38
CA THR A 105 -16.22 -18.61 13.52
C THR A 105 -15.67 -18.00 14.80
#